data_AF-A0A7G2C0T9-F1
#
_entry.id   AF-A0A7G2C0T9-F1
#
_cell.length_a   1.000
_cell.length_b   1.000
_cell.length_c   1.000
_cell.angle_alpha   90.00
_cell.angle_beta   90.00
_cell.angle_gamma   90.00
#
_symmetry.space_group_name_H-M   'P 1'
#
loop_
_entity.id
_entity.type
_entity.pdbx_description
1 polymer ?
#
loop_
_entity_poly.entity_id
_entity_poly.type
_entity_poly.pdbx_seq_one_letter_code
_entity_poly.pdbx_strand_id
1 'polypeptide(L)'
;MEVAPSSGEVLAVSPVKLYVLREGEWKEICVGEAKFKRQEKVEGDASAGYHYRLLVRDGYSLNALVTKGSFMIRVEKPKMMVFLIPSATGAHENYTLKFNGSTAEASCALFLKLIKESIE
;
A
#
# COMPACT_ATOMS: atom_id res chain seq x y z
N MET A 1 -3.55 -30.49 -2.93
CA MET A 1 -2.39 -29.59 -2.72
C MET A 1 -2.90 -28.35 -2.02
N GLU A 2 -2.69 -28.26 -0.71
CA GLU A 2 -2.92 -27.02 0.01
C GLU A 2 -1.82 -26.03 -0.38
N VAL A 3 -2.19 -24.96 -1.09
CA VAL A 3 -1.31 -23.82 -1.30
C VAL A 3 -1.17 -23.16 0.06
N ALA A 4 -0.09 -23.45 0.79
CA ALA A 4 0.25 -22.69 1.98
C ALA A 4 0.26 -21.21 1.59
N PRO A 5 -0.60 -20.36 2.18
CA PRO A 5 -0.60 -18.96 1.84
C PRO A 5 0.79 -18.43 2.17
N SER A 6 1.50 -17.88 1.19
CA SER A 6 2.79 -17.24 1.44
C SER A 6 2.57 -16.06 2.38
N SER A 7 2.66 -16.33 3.68
CA SER A 7 2.21 -15.45 4.75
C SER A 7 3.28 -14.41 5.04
N GLY A 8 3.71 -13.69 4.00
CA GLY A 8 4.78 -12.71 4.09
C GLY A 8 4.58 -11.77 5.28
N GLU A 9 5.71 -11.41 5.88
CA GLU A 9 5.85 -10.64 7.11
C GLU A 9 5.11 -9.30 7.04
N VAL A 10 4.38 -8.97 8.10
CA VAL A 10 3.72 -7.67 8.24
C VAL A 10 4.69 -6.72 8.94
N LEU A 11 5.10 -5.66 8.24
CA LEU A 11 6.03 -4.65 8.76
C LEU A 11 5.31 -3.48 9.43
N ALA A 12 4.06 -3.19 9.02
CA ALA A 12 3.22 -2.18 9.64
C ALA A 12 1.74 -2.50 9.48
N VAL A 13 0.93 -2.08 10.46
CA VAL A 13 -0.53 -2.16 10.45
C VAL A 13 -1.12 -0.89 11.05
N SER A 14 -2.20 -0.37 10.46
CA SER A 14 -2.89 0.81 11.01
C SER A 14 -4.35 0.90 10.52
N PRO A 15 -5.30 1.39 11.33
CA PRO A 15 -6.64 1.71 10.88
C PRO A 15 -6.65 2.93 9.96
N VAL A 16 -7.31 2.80 8.81
CA VAL A 16 -7.30 3.80 7.74
C VAL A 16 -8.67 3.96 7.09
N LYS A 17 -8.81 5.07 6.36
CA LYS A 17 -9.78 5.22 5.26
C LYS A 17 -9.02 5.33 3.95
N LEU A 18 -9.46 4.61 2.93
CA LEU A 18 -8.93 4.66 1.58
C LEU A 18 -9.87 5.42 0.66
N TYR A 19 -9.31 6.31 -0.14
CA TYR A 19 -10.03 7.05 -1.18
C TYR A 19 -9.33 6.87 -2.52
N VAL A 20 -10.11 6.97 -3.59
CA VAL A 20 -9.62 6.99 -4.98
C VAL A 20 -10.08 8.28 -5.66
N LEU A 21 -9.22 8.89 -6.46
CA LEU A 21 -9.57 10.08 -7.26
C LEU A 21 -10.31 9.63 -8.52
N ARG A 22 -11.57 10.02 -8.67
CA ARG A 22 -12.39 9.75 -9.85
C ARG A 22 -13.15 11.00 -10.24
N GLU A 23 -13.12 11.34 -11.53
CA GLU A 23 -13.86 12.49 -12.08
C GLU A 23 -13.48 13.83 -11.39
N GLY A 24 -12.25 13.95 -10.91
CA GLY A 24 -11.77 15.13 -10.19
C GLY A 24 -12.10 15.17 -8.70
N GLU A 25 -12.77 14.15 -8.17
CA GLU A 25 -13.20 14.09 -6.76
C GLU A 25 -12.63 12.87 -6.02
N TRP A 26 -12.28 13.06 -4.76
CA TRP A 26 -11.85 11.97 -3.87
C TRP A 26 -13.06 11.22 -3.33
N LYS A 27 -13.23 9.95 -3.74
CA LYS A 27 -14.33 9.09 -3.31
C LYS A 27 -13.83 8.07 -2.29
N GLU A 28 -14.48 8.00 -1.13
CA GLU A 28 -14.19 6.98 -0.11
C GLU A 28 -14.57 5.60 -0.65
N ILE A 29 -13.67 4.62 -0.58
CA ILE A 29 -13.91 3.27 -1.10
C ILE A 29 -13.68 2.16 -0.06
N CYS A 30 -13.06 2.48 1.08
CA CYS A 30 -12.88 1.52 2.16
C CYS A 30 -12.59 2.22 3.49
N VAL A 31 -13.14 1.65 4.56
CA VAL A 31 -12.74 1.92 5.95
C VAL A 31 -12.26 0.60 6.53
N GLY A 32 -10.99 0.51 6.93
CA GLY A 32 -10.44 -0.79 7.32
C GLY A 32 -9.00 -0.70 7.81
N GLU A 33 -8.26 -1.79 7.68
CA GLU A 33 -6.85 -1.85 8.07
C GLU A 33 -5.92 -1.80 6.86
N ALA A 34 -4.93 -0.90 6.91
CA ALA A 34 -3.79 -0.94 6.02
C ALA A 34 -2.72 -1.87 6.61
N LYS A 35 -2.12 -2.71 5.76
CA LYS A 35 -0.98 -3.58 6.10
C LYS A 35 0.11 -3.42 5.06
N PHE A 36 1.33 -3.11 5.51
CA PHE A 36 2.51 -3.15 4.66
C PHE A 36 3.23 -4.47 4.87
N LYS A 37 3.43 -5.23 3.79
CA LYS A 37 3.96 -6.59 3.82
C LYS A 37 5.25 -6.74 3.03
N ARG A 38 6.15 -7.56 3.54
CA ARG A 38 7.33 -8.09 2.84
C ARG A 38 7.10 -9.58 2.55
N GLN A 39 7.32 -10.02 1.32
CA GLN A 39 7.24 -11.45 0.98
C GLN A 39 8.46 -11.84 0.15
N GLU A 40 8.93 -13.06 0.33
CA GLU A 40 10.00 -13.62 -0.51
C GLU A 40 9.50 -13.80 -1.95
N LYS A 41 10.38 -13.52 -2.91
CA LYS A 41 10.16 -13.94 -4.29
C LYS A 41 10.25 -15.46 -4.36
N VAL A 42 9.30 -16.09 -5.05
CA VAL A 42 9.26 -17.56 -5.19
C VAL A 42 10.45 -18.01 -6.03
N GLU A 43 11.02 -19.18 -5.72
CA GLU A 43 12.10 -19.81 -6.48
C GLU A 43 11.75 -19.88 -7.98
N GLY A 44 12.63 -19.34 -8.83
CA GLY A 44 12.46 -19.27 -10.29
C GLY A 44 12.48 -17.86 -10.87
N ASP A 45 12.33 -16.83 -10.03
CA ASP A 45 12.56 -15.44 -10.41
C ASP A 45 14.07 -15.16 -10.36
N ALA A 46 14.65 -14.54 -11.39
CA ALA A 46 16.11 -14.42 -11.59
C ALA A 46 16.85 -13.55 -10.55
N SER A 47 16.20 -13.17 -9.46
CA SER A 47 16.76 -12.39 -8.36
C SER A 47 16.30 -12.96 -7.03
N ALA A 48 17.25 -13.43 -6.21
CA ALA A 48 17.02 -13.56 -4.78
C ALA A 48 16.58 -12.19 -4.23
N GLY A 49 15.47 -12.14 -3.50
CA GLY A 49 14.97 -10.88 -2.96
C GLY A 49 13.55 -10.94 -2.43
N TYR A 50 13.13 -9.80 -1.90
CA TYR A 50 11.77 -9.60 -1.40
C TYR A 50 10.96 -8.74 -2.38
N HIS A 51 9.65 -8.93 -2.41
CA HIS A 51 8.72 -7.90 -2.87
C HIS A 51 7.92 -7.33 -1.71
N TYR A 52 7.43 -6.11 -1.90
CA TYR A 52 6.65 -5.40 -0.91
C TYR A 52 5.25 -5.10 -1.42
N ARG A 53 4.26 -5.15 -0.53
CA ARG A 53 2.86 -4.88 -0.86
C ARG A 53 2.19 -3.99 0.15
N LEU A 54 1.39 -3.06 -0.35
CA LEU A 54 0.43 -2.29 0.43
C LEU A 54 -0.95 -2.92 0.25
N LEU A 55 -1.52 -3.41 1.36
CA LEU A 55 -2.83 -4.01 1.40
C LEU A 55 -3.77 -3.13 2.21
N VAL A 56 -5.00 -2.93 1.73
CA VAL A 56 -6.08 -2.32 2.51
C VAL A 56 -7.28 -3.24 2.42
N ARG A 57 -7.85 -3.63 3.56
CA ARG A 57 -8.91 -4.66 3.60
C ARG A 57 -10.13 -4.22 4.40
N ASP A 58 -11.29 -4.39 3.76
CA ASP A 58 -12.63 -4.55 4.34
C ASP A 58 -13.49 -5.32 3.31
N GLY A 59 -13.34 -6.65 3.24
CA GLY A 59 -13.90 -7.47 2.15
C GLY A 59 -12.96 -7.66 0.94
N TYR A 60 -12.61 -6.59 0.21
CA TYR A 60 -11.43 -6.49 -0.69
C TYR A 60 -11.28 -5.05 -1.22
N SER A 61 -10.17 -4.34 -0.94
CA SER A 61 -10.15 -2.88 -1.19
C SER A 61 -8.88 -2.31 -1.83
N LEU A 62 -7.70 -2.85 -1.55
CA LEU A 62 -6.48 -2.54 -2.31
C LEU A 62 -5.44 -3.65 -2.09
N ASN A 63 -4.77 -4.06 -3.16
CA ASN A 63 -3.61 -4.96 -3.10
C ASN A 63 -2.57 -4.49 -4.12
N ALA A 64 -1.73 -3.55 -3.71
CA ALA A 64 -0.76 -2.90 -4.58
C ALA A 64 0.65 -3.46 -4.35
N LEU A 65 1.32 -3.81 -5.45
CA LEU A 65 2.76 -4.07 -5.45
C LEU A 65 3.51 -2.75 -5.32
N VAL A 66 4.49 -2.70 -4.43
CA VAL A 66 5.33 -1.53 -4.22
C VAL A 66 6.66 -1.77 -4.91
N THR A 67 6.83 -1.12 -6.06
CA THR A 67 7.99 -1.25 -6.94
C THR A 67 8.44 0.12 -7.43
N LYS A 68 9.76 0.26 -7.59
CA LYS A 68 10.40 1.47 -8.12
C LYS A 68 9.81 1.84 -9.48
N GLY A 69 9.44 3.11 -9.66
CA GLY A 69 8.90 3.66 -10.91
C GLY A 69 7.39 3.46 -11.12
N SER A 70 6.77 2.45 -10.50
CA SER A 70 5.33 2.21 -10.62
C SER A 70 4.54 2.63 -9.37
N PHE A 71 5.18 2.71 -8.21
CA PHE A 71 4.57 3.20 -6.98
C PHE A 71 5.14 4.56 -6.62
N MET A 72 4.38 5.64 -6.86
CA MET A 72 4.80 7.00 -6.52
C MET A 72 4.09 7.48 -5.26
N ILE A 73 4.82 8.06 -4.32
CA ILE A 73 4.25 8.62 -3.09
C ILE A 73 4.40 10.14 -3.03
N ARG A 74 3.39 10.80 -2.47
CA ARG A 74 3.41 12.21 -2.08
C ARG A 74 2.79 12.36 -0.70
N VAL A 75 3.40 13.20 0.14
CA VAL A 75 2.84 13.55 1.45
C VAL A 75 2.05 14.83 1.28
N GLU A 76 0.76 14.80 1.57
CA GLU A 76 -0.06 16.02 1.53
C GLU A 76 -0.29 16.59 2.93
N LYS A 77 -0.50 15.75 3.95
CA LYS A 77 -0.74 16.18 5.35
C LYS A 77 -0.19 15.15 6.35
N PRO A 78 0.02 15.51 7.63
CA PRO A 78 0.64 14.63 8.63
C PRO A 78 -0.04 13.25 8.81
N LYS A 79 -1.35 13.14 8.52
CA LYS A 79 -2.15 11.90 8.64
C LYS A 79 -2.59 11.32 7.29
N MET A 80 -2.07 11.83 6.18
CA MET A 80 -2.51 11.46 4.84
C MET A 80 -1.34 11.27 3.89
N MET A 81 -1.30 10.10 3.26
CA MET A 81 -0.39 9.82 2.15
C MET A 81 -1.18 9.65 0.86
N VAL A 82 -0.72 10.32 -0.20
CA VAL A 82 -1.21 10.13 -1.56
C VAL A 82 -0.24 9.23 -2.29
N PHE A 83 -0.75 8.30 -3.08
CA PHE A 83 0.09 7.45 -3.90
C PHE A 83 -0.58 7.12 -5.23
N LEU A 84 0.26 6.80 -6.21
CA LEU A 84 -0.14 6.44 -7.55
C LEU A 84 0.33 5.03 -7.87
N ILE A 85 -0.54 4.25 -8.47
CA ILE A 85 -0.24 2.89 -8.96
C ILE A 85 -0.72 2.73 -10.40
N PRO A 86 -0.10 1.85 -11.21
CA PRO A 86 -0.60 1.54 -12.54
C PRO A 86 -1.89 0.74 -12.42
N SER A 87 -2.87 1.09 -13.24
CA SER A 87 -4.11 0.35 -13.39
C SER A 87 -3.96 -0.71 -14.49
N ALA A 88 -4.94 -1.62 -14.56
CA ALA A 88 -5.03 -2.60 -15.64
C ALA A 88 -5.18 -1.97 -17.04
N THR A 89 -5.59 -0.70 -17.13
CA THR A 89 -5.74 0.03 -18.40
C THR A 89 -4.47 0.77 -18.82
N GLY A 90 -3.38 0.65 -18.06
CA GLY A 90 -2.11 1.33 -18.31
C GLY A 90 -2.07 2.79 -17.85
N ALA A 91 -3.19 3.34 -17.38
CA ALA A 91 -3.23 4.64 -16.71
C ALA A 91 -2.76 4.53 -15.24
N HIS A 92 -2.35 5.63 -14.63
CA HIS A 92 -2.11 5.67 -13.19
C HIS A 92 -3.39 6.03 -12.44
N GLU A 93 -3.74 5.26 -11.42
CA GLU A 93 -4.80 5.61 -10.47
C GLU A 93 -4.22 6.30 -9.24
N ASN A 94 -4.89 7.37 -8.80
CA ASN A 94 -4.51 8.12 -7.61
C ASN A 94 -5.33 7.65 -6.42
N TYR A 95 -4.64 7.30 -5.33
CA TYR A 95 -5.23 6.89 -4.08
C TYR A 95 -4.73 7.77 -2.94
N THR A 96 -5.54 7.91 -1.89
CA THR A 96 -5.08 8.49 -0.62
C THR A 96 -5.48 7.62 0.56
N LEU A 97 -4.53 7.43 1.46
CA LEU A 97 -4.72 6.75 2.73
C LEU A 97 -4.74 7.79 3.85
N LYS A 98 -5.89 7.86 4.53
CA LYS A 98 -6.07 8.67 5.73
C LYS A 98 -5.99 7.79 6.96
N PHE A 99 -4.96 8.00 7.77
CA PHE A 99 -4.74 7.29 9.02
C PHE A 99 -5.67 7.82 10.11
N ASN A 100 -6.19 6.92 10.94
CA ASN A 100 -7.15 7.24 12.00
C ASN A 100 -6.57 6.99 13.39
N GLY A 101 -7.25 7.53 14.41
CA GLY A 101 -6.89 7.32 15.82
C GLY A 101 -5.79 8.26 16.34
N SER A 102 -5.41 8.03 17.60
CA SER A 102 -4.39 8.83 18.30
C SER A 102 -2.98 8.66 17.73
N THR A 103 -2.71 7.54 17.05
CA THR A 103 -1.39 7.22 16.47
C THR A 103 -1.27 7.58 14.99
N ALA A 104 -2.27 8.24 14.40
CA ALA A 104 -2.39 8.43 12.96
C ALA A 104 -1.13 9.05 12.29
N GLU A 105 -0.51 10.06 12.90
CA GLU A 105 0.67 10.72 12.34
C GLU A 105 1.90 9.81 12.39
N ALA A 106 2.11 9.13 13.52
CA ALA A 106 3.20 8.18 13.67
C ALA A 106 3.04 7.00 12.70
N SER A 107 1.82 6.49 12.51
CA SER A 107 1.53 5.46 11.52
C SER A 107 1.80 5.94 10.09
N CYS A 108 1.37 7.15 9.73
CA CYS A 108 1.64 7.74 8.42
C CYS A 108 3.15 7.83 8.16
N ALA A 109 3.91 8.36 9.12
CA ALA A 109 5.36 8.47 9.02
C ALA A 109 6.05 7.09 8.87
N LEU A 110 5.61 6.09 9.64
CA LEU A 110 6.13 4.72 9.54
C LEU A 110 5.88 4.10 8.16
N PHE A 111 4.65 4.20 7.63
CA PHE A 111 4.32 3.69 6.30
C PHE A 111 5.14 4.38 5.20
N LEU A 112 5.28 5.70 5.27
CA LEU A 112 6.08 6.45 4.30
C LEU A 112 7.56 6.04 4.35
N LYS A 113 8.12 5.83 5.54
CA LYS A 113 9.50 5.35 5.72
C LYS A 113 9.68 3.97 5.06
N LEU A 114 8.84 3.01 5.43
CA LEU A 114 8.92 1.64 4.92
C LEU A 114 8.75 1.55 3.40
N ILE A 115 7.84 2.36 2.83
CA ILE A 115 7.65 2.41 1.38
C ILE A 115 8.89 2.96 0.69
N LYS A 116 9.49 4.05 1.20
CA LYS A 116 10.71 4.62 0.61
C LYS A 116 11.86 3.60 0.63
N GLU A 117 12.09 2.97 1.77
CA GLU A 117 13.13 1.93 1.92
C GLU A 117 12.90 0.73 1.00
N SER A 118 11.64 0.46 0.59
CA SER A 118 11.31 -0.65 -0.31
C SER A 118 11.47 -0.35 -1.81
N ILE A 119 11.58 0.93 -2.20
CA ILE A 119 11.69 1.37 -3.61
C ILE A 119 13.04 2.00 -3.95
N GLU A 120 13.93 2.14 -2.96
CA GLU A 120 15.32 2.57 -3.15
C GLU A 120 16.13 1.51 -3.93
#